data_AF-A0AAV8XA56-F1
#
_entry.id   AF-A0AAV8XA56-F1
#
_cell.length_a   1.000
_cell.length_b   1.000
_cell.length_c   1.000
_cell.angle_alpha   90.00
_cell.angle_beta   90.00
_cell.angle_gamma   90.00
#
_symmetry.space_group_name_H-M   'P 1'
#
loop_
_entity.id
_entity.type
_entity.pdbx_description
1 polymer ?
#
loop_
_entity_poly.entity_id
_entity_poly.type
_entity_poly.pdbx_seq_one_letter_code
_entity_poly.pdbx_strand_id
1 'polypeptide(L)'
;MTDTGRNEEFNLKRRQLRDASNPFQLRDFEFIRLFRADRETARYLVNRIQGQLLPSRSDGLTPQMKVLITLRFLGFGSYQRVIGQGFYISVSQPTVSRCIRL
;
A
#
# COMPACT_ATOMS: atom_id res chain seq x y z
N MET A 1 19.37 -22.54 -5.18
CA MET A 1 18.22 -21.62 -5.27
C MET A 1 18.76 -20.20 -5.28
N THR A 2 18.72 -19.51 -6.43
CA THR A 2 19.35 -18.19 -6.61
C THR A 2 18.61 -17.11 -5.82
N ASP A 3 19.32 -16.07 -5.39
CA ASP A 3 18.75 -14.97 -4.59
C ASP A 3 17.57 -14.28 -5.31
N THR A 4 17.62 -14.20 -6.64
CA THR A 4 16.55 -13.73 -7.51
C THR A 4 15.26 -14.55 -7.37
N GLY A 5 15.35 -15.88 -7.39
CA GLY A 5 14.18 -16.76 -7.29
C GLY A 5 13.49 -16.66 -5.91
N ARG A 6 14.26 -16.42 -4.85
CA ARG A 6 13.71 -16.20 -3.50
C ARG A 6 12.95 -14.87 -3.40
N ASN A 7 13.47 -13.81 -4.03
CA ASN A 7 12.82 -12.49 -4.05
C ASN A 7 11.50 -12.49 -4.84
N GLU A 8 11.44 -13.22 -5.94
CA GLU A 8 10.22 -13.38 -6.74
C GLU A 8 9.12 -14.09 -5.95
N GLU A 9 9.45 -15.16 -5.22
CA GLU A 9 8.50 -15.87 -4.36
C GLU A 9 7.93 -14.96 -3.26
N PHE A 10 8.77 -14.14 -2.61
CA PHE A 10 8.31 -13.17 -1.62
C PHE A 10 7.41 -12.07 -2.21
N ASN A 11 7.70 -11.63 -3.44
CA ASN A 11 6.86 -10.65 -4.14
C ASN A 11 5.49 -11.23 -4.50
N LEU A 12 5.45 -12.49 -4.95
CA LEU A 12 4.22 -13.21 -5.26
C LEU A 12 3.35 -13.41 -4.00
N LYS A 13 3.94 -13.87 -2.89
CA LYS A 13 3.23 -13.99 -1.59
C LYS A 13 2.65 -12.66 -1.13
N ARG A 14 3.43 -11.57 -1.21
CA ARG A 14 2.96 -10.22 -0.87
C ARG A 14 1.80 -9.76 -1.75
N ARG A 15 1.83 -10.07 -3.05
CA ARG A 15 0.73 -9.81 -3.97
C ARG A 15 -0.53 -10.58 -3.58
N GLN A 16 -0.42 -11.89 -3.34
CA GLN A 16 -1.56 -12.71 -2.92
C GLN A 16 -2.21 -12.17 -1.64
N LEU A 17 -1.42 -11.84 -0.62
CA LEU A 17 -1.93 -11.27 0.63
C LEU A 17 -2.64 -9.93 0.42
N ARG A 18 -2.07 -9.05 -0.41
CA ARG A 18 -2.68 -7.75 -0.72
C ARG A 18 -3.99 -7.92 -1.49
N ASP A 19 -3.99 -8.75 -2.53
CA ASP A 19 -5.15 -8.96 -3.40
C ASP A 19 -6.30 -9.66 -2.64
N ALA A 20 -5.97 -10.46 -1.60
CA ALA A 20 -6.94 -11.04 -0.67
C ALA A 20 -7.42 -10.06 0.43
N SER A 21 -6.84 -8.86 0.54
CA SER A 21 -7.15 -7.89 1.60
C SER A 21 -7.92 -6.68 1.04
N ASN A 22 -8.94 -6.22 1.77
CA ASN A 22 -9.62 -4.95 1.47
C ASN A 22 -9.53 -4.00 2.68
N PRO A 23 -8.59 -3.02 2.68
CA PRO A 23 -8.43 -2.09 3.79
C PRO A 23 -9.70 -1.30 4.15
N PHE A 24 -10.61 -1.04 3.21
CA PHE A 24 -11.83 -0.28 3.52
C PHE A 24 -12.90 -1.07 4.28
N GLN A 25 -12.73 -2.39 4.41
CA GLN A 25 -13.58 -3.25 5.25
C GLN A 25 -13.13 -3.30 6.72
N LEU A 26 -12.00 -2.67 7.05
CA LEU A 26 -11.56 -2.49 8.44
C LEU A 26 -12.58 -1.69 9.24
N ARG A 27 -12.62 -1.95 10.56
CA ARG A 27 -13.34 -1.09 11.52
C ARG A 27 -12.70 0.29 11.54
N ASP A 28 -13.48 1.34 11.80
CA ASP A 28 -13.00 2.73 11.71
C ASP A 28 -11.77 2.99 12.59
N PHE A 29 -11.76 2.51 13.82
CA PHE A 29 -10.61 2.69 14.71
C PHE A 29 -9.36 1.99 14.18
N GLU A 30 -9.48 0.83 13.52
CA GLU A 30 -8.36 0.10 12.94
C GLU A 30 -7.84 0.81 11.69
N PHE A 31 -8.75 1.34 10.89
CA PHE A 31 -8.43 2.12 9.70
C PHE A 31 -7.67 3.39 10.09
N ILE A 32 -8.20 4.18 11.01
CA ILE A 32 -7.54 5.39 11.52
C ILE A 32 -6.19 5.04 12.15
N ARG A 33 -6.11 3.97 12.93
CA ARG A 33 -4.84 3.52 13.50
C ARG A 33 -3.81 3.20 12.42
N LEU A 34 -4.21 2.57 11.31
CA LEU A 34 -3.31 2.12 10.24
C LEU A 34 -2.96 3.20 9.22
N PHE A 35 -3.85 4.15 8.96
CA PHE A 35 -3.68 5.15 7.89
C PHE A 35 -3.62 6.58 8.39
N ARG A 36 -3.88 6.81 9.69
CA ARG A 36 -3.96 8.14 10.34
C ARG A 36 -4.96 9.11 9.70
N ALA A 37 -5.87 8.58 8.91
CA ALA A 37 -7.01 9.25 8.32
C ALA A 37 -8.22 8.32 8.42
N ASP A 38 -9.42 8.87 8.48
CA ASP A 38 -10.66 8.09 8.38
C ASP A 38 -10.92 7.62 6.94
N ARG A 39 -11.91 6.72 6.78
CA ARG A 39 -12.23 6.11 5.49
C ARG A 39 -12.75 7.10 4.46
N GLU A 40 -13.49 8.12 4.88
CA GLU A 40 -14.05 9.11 3.98
C GLU A 40 -12.96 10.03 3.44
N THR A 41 -12.10 10.54 4.33
CA THR A 41 -10.91 11.31 3.95
C THR A 41 -10.02 10.54 2.99
N ALA A 42 -9.76 9.25 3.27
CA ALA A 42 -8.95 8.42 2.37
C ALA A 42 -9.61 8.25 0.99
N ARG A 43 -10.93 8.01 0.90
CA ARG A 43 -11.64 7.94 -0.39
C ARG A 43 -11.62 9.26 -1.14
N TYR A 44 -11.83 10.37 -0.44
CA TYR A 44 -11.76 11.70 -1.01
C TYR A 44 -10.39 11.94 -1.67
N LEU A 45 -9.30 11.60 -0.97
CA LEU A 45 -7.95 11.72 -1.51
C LEU A 45 -7.78 10.84 -2.75
N VAL A 46 -8.16 9.56 -2.67
CA VAL A 46 -8.11 8.66 -3.85
C VAL A 46 -8.82 9.28 -5.04
N ASN A 47 -10.05 9.77 -4.86
CA ASN A 47 -10.82 10.36 -5.95
C ASN A 47 -10.18 11.62 -6.53
N ARG A 48 -9.52 12.43 -5.68
CA ARG A 48 -8.88 13.69 -6.08
C ARG A 48 -7.60 13.47 -6.90
N ILE A 49 -6.82 12.44 -6.60
CA ILE A 49 -5.51 12.21 -7.23
C ILE A 49 -5.45 11.00 -8.16
N GLN A 50 -6.46 10.14 -8.21
CA GLN A 50 -6.46 8.94 -9.06
C GLN A 50 -6.17 9.22 -10.54
N GLY A 51 -6.64 10.34 -11.08
CA GLY A 51 -6.39 10.73 -12.47
C GLY A 51 -4.92 11.00 -12.80
N GLN A 52 -4.11 11.30 -11.78
CA GLN A 52 -2.66 11.51 -11.90
C GLN A 52 -1.88 10.22 -11.62
N LEU A 53 -2.52 9.20 -11.03
CA LEU A 53 -1.89 7.97 -10.55
C LEU A 53 -1.95 6.80 -11.56
N LEU A 54 -1.96 7.11 -12.85
CA LEU A 54 -2.15 6.14 -13.93
C LEU A 54 -1.28 4.88 -13.72
N PRO A 55 -1.85 3.67 -13.88
CA PRO A 55 -1.08 2.45 -13.79
C PRO A 55 -0.04 2.41 -14.92
N SER A 56 1.25 2.32 -14.57
CA SER A 56 2.31 2.13 -15.57
C SER A 56 2.34 0.69 -16.11
N ARG A 57 1.66 -0.25 -15.45
CA ARG A 57 1.55 -1.67 -15.81
C ARG A 57 0.20 -2.23 -15.40
N SER A 58 -0.28 -3.25 -16.14
CA SER A 58 -1.54 -3.94 -15.87
C SER A 58 -1.57 -4.68 -14.53
N ASP A 59 -0.41 -5.06 -14.00
CA ASP A 59 -0.22 -5.70 -12.69
C ASP A 59 0.23 -4.73 -11.57
N GLY A 60 0.20 -3.43 -11.87
CA GLY A 60 0.59 -2.37 -10.95
C GLY A 60 -0.38 -2.18 -9.79
N LEU A 61 0.08 -1.51 -8.73
CA LEU A 61 -0.79 -1.09 -7.63
C LEU A 61 -1.88 -0.14 -8.14
N THR A 62 -3.11 -0.38 -7.66
CA THR A 62 -4.24 0.53 -7.91
C THR A 62 -3.96 1.91 -7.30
N PRO A 63 -4.54 3.00 -7.85
CA PRO A 63 -4.44 4.33 -7.25
C PRO A 63 -4.81 4.33 -5.76
N GLN A 64 -5.87 3.60 -5.41
CA GLN A 64 -6.30 3.39 -4.03
C GLN A 64 -5.18 2.87 -3.14
N MET A 65 -4.47 1.81 -3.56
CA MET A 65 -3.38 1.26 -2.75
C MET A 65 -2.19 2.22 -2.65
N LYS A 66 -1.85 2.94 -3.72
CA LYS A 66 -0.78 3.95 -3.69
C LYS A 66 -1.07 5.00 -2.62
N VAL A 67 -2.29 5.56 -2.60
CA VAL A 67 -2.71 6.55 -1.59
C VAL A 67 -2.65 5.99 -0.19
N LEU A 68 -3.20 4.79 0.05
CA LEU A 68 -3.18 4.17 1.38
C LEU A 68 -1.77 3.88 1.90
N ILE A 69 -0.86 3.45 1.02
CA ILE A 69 0.56 3.27 1.35
C ILE A 69 1.20 4.59 1.76
N THR A 70 0.96 5.65 0.99
CA THR A 70 1.49 6.99 1.25
C THR A 70 0.97 7.55 2.58
N LEU A 71 -0.34 7.44 2.85
CA LEU A 71 -0.94 7.84 4.12
C LEU A 71 -0.32 7.11 5.31
N ARG A 72 -0.16 5.80 5.22
CA ARG A 72 0.50 5.03 6.27
C ARG A 72 1.95 5.46 6.46
N PHE A 73 2.68 5.73 5.38
CA PHE A 73 4.07 6.21 5.47
C PHE A 73 4.16 7.56 6.20
N LEU A 74 3.33 8.52 5.80
CA LEU A 74 3.31 9.84 6.42
C LEU A 74 2.87 9.77 7.89
N GLY A 75 1.87 8.93 8.20
CA GLY A 75 1.29 8.84 9.53
C GLY A 75 2.12 8.07 10.58
N PHE A 76 3.02 7.17 10.16
CA PHE A 76 3.91 6.43 11.08
C PHE A 76 5.35 6.95 11.08
N GLY A 77 5.65 7.95 10.25
CA GLY A 77 7.01 8.38 9.98
C GLY A 77 7.79 7.34 9.17
N SER A 78 8.98 7.74 8.70
CA SER A 78 9.84 6.99 7.78
C SER A 78 10.39 5.64 8.29
N TYR A 79 9.73 4.99 9.25
CA TYR A 79 9.99 3.61 9.66
C TYR A 79 9.53 2.63 8.56
N GLN A 80 10.27 2.62 7.46
CA GLN A 80 10.03 1.77 6.28
C GLN A 80 9.91 0.27 6.63
N ARG A 81 10.49 -0.16 7.76
CA ARG A 81 10.37 -1.54 8.29
C ARG A 81 8.95 -1.90 8.75
N VAL A 82 8.17 -0.96 9.27
CA VAL A 82 6.80 -1.20 9.79
C VAL A 82 5.76 -1.31 8.67
N ILE A 83 6.03 -0.72 7.51
CA ILE A 83 5.07 -0.61 6.41
C ILE A 83 5.07 -1.88 5.54
N GLY A 84 6.22 -2.56 5.42
CA GLY A 84 6.35 -3.77 4.61
C GLY A 84 5.78 -5.06 5.21
N GLN A 85 5.45 -5.06 6.51
CA GLN A 85 5.02 -6.26 7.26
C GLN A 85 3.52 -6.27 7.64
N GLY A 86 2.76 -5.23 7.34
CA GLY A 86 1.33 -5.20 7.66
C GLY A 86 0.51 -5.98 6.64
N PHE A 87 -0.24 -7.00 7.08
CA PHE A 87 -1.14 -7.84 6.26
C PHE A 87 -2.00 -7.01 5.27
N TYR A 88 -2.54 -5.89 5.75
CA TYR A 88 -3.42 -4.98 5.00
C TYR A 88 -2.77 -4.17 3.87
N ILE A 89 -1.44 -4.17 3.77
CA ILE A 89 -0.73 -3.46 2.69
C ILE A 89 0.20 -4.40 1.94
N SER A 90 0.94 -5.25 2.64
CA SER A 90 1.76 -6.33 2.06
C SER A 90 2.57 -5.89 0.83
N VAL A 91 3.37 -4.82 0.94
CA VAL A 91 4.24 -4.32 -0.15
C VAL A 91 5.72 -4.29 0.24
N SER A 92 6.63 -4.37 -0.74
CA SER A 92 8.08 -4.24 -0.48
C SER A 92 8.49 -2.79 -0.21
N GLN A 93 9.64 -2.60 0.44
CA GLN A 93 10.24 -1.27 0.65
C GLN A 93 10.46 -0.48 -0.66
N PRO A 94 10.95 -1.07 -1.77
CA PRO A 94 11.06 -0.36 -3.04
C PRO A 94 9.70 0.10 -3.59
N THR A 95 8.61 -0.64 -3.28
CA THR A 95 7.26 -0.25 -3.68
C THR A 95 6.76 0.94 -2.87
N VAL A 96 7.01 0.96 -1.55
CA VAL A 96 6.75 2.14 -0.70
C VAL A 96 7.50 3.35 -1.23
N SER A 97 8.79 3.20 -1.55
CA SER A 97 9.62 4.29 -2.12
C SER A 97 9.02 4.87 -3.41
N ARG A 98 8.56 4.01 -4.33
CA ARG A 98 7.88 4.44 -5.56
C ARG A 98 6.55 5.14 -5.30
N CYS A 99 5.82 4.79 -4.25
CA CYS A 99 4.56 5.46 -3.87
C CYS A 99 4.79 6.81 -3.16
N ILE A 100 5.99 7.10 -2.69
CA ILE A 100 6.33 8.41 -2.10
C ILE A 100 6.82 9.38 -3.16
N ARG A 101 7.53 8.88 -4.17
CA ARG A 101 8.05 9.66 -5.30
C ARG A 101 6.99 9.92 -6.39
N LEU A 102 5.72 10.00 -6.01
CA LEU A 102 4.61 10.27 -6.94
C LEU A 102 4.83 11.56 -7.71
#